data_AF-A0A843EVY8-F1
#
_entry.id   AF-A0A843EVY8-F1
#
_cell.length_a   1.000
_cell.length_b   1.000
_cell.length_c   1.000
_cell.angle_alpha   90.00
_cell.angle_beta   90.00
_cell.angle_gamma   90.00
#
_symmetry.space_group_name_H-M   'P 1'
#
loop_
_entity.id
_entity.type
_entity.pdbx_description
1 polymer ?
#
loop_
_entity_poly.entity_id
_entity_poly.type
_entity_poly.pdbx_seq_one_letter_code
_entity_poly.pdbx_strand_id
1 'polypeptide(L)'
;MTFICPECGSPIDDDADFCYRCGCKKSKATVQFNNGFQAGACPNCGAEVHEGEMFCRNCGSPLNTASPLKVDTNGTVALFLALVPGFFSIYGLGHLYLKEWIRGGMFLAMSALYWYMRTSTGNTLLLMFLSIGLFIYQALDIARLILFRSFGNE
;
A
#
# COMPACT_ATOMS: atom_id res chain seq x y z
N MET A 1 8.02 -12.13 -17.83
CA MET A 1 8.53 -11.52 -16.58
C MET A 1 7.31 -11.01 -15.85
N THR A 2 7.03 -11.43 -14.62
CA THR A 2 5.71 -11.11 -14.05
C THR A 2 5.73 -9.69 -13.48
N PHE A 3 4.99 -8.79 -14.11
CA PHE A 3 4.75 -7.45 -13.59
C PHE A 3 3.72 -7.54 -12.47
N ILE A 4 3.97 -6.92 -11.33
CA ILE A 4 3.03 -6.88 -10.21
C ILE A 4 2.45 -5.46 -10.09
N CYS A 5 1.11 -5.31 -10.06
CA CYS A 5 0.48 -4.00 -9.86
C CYS A 5 0.94 -3.44 -8.51
N PRO A 6 1.56 -2.24 -8.47
CA PRO A 6 2.05 -1.63 -7.24
C PRO A 6 0.89 -1.08 -6.40
N GLU A 7 -0.33 -1.05 -6.96
CA GLU A 7 -1.51 -0.65 -6.22
C GLU A 7 -2.23 -1.85 -5.64
N CYS A 8 -2.30 -3.00 -6.32
CA CYS A 8 -3.15 -4.11 -5.87
C CYS A 8 -2.49 -5.46 -5.70
N GLY A 9 -1.20 -5.59 -6.04
CA GLY A 9 -0.47 -6.84 -5.92
C GLY A 9 -0.94 -7.92 -6.90
N SER A 10 -1.89 -7.64 -7.80
CA SER A 10 -2.25 -8.61 -8.83
C SER A 10 -1.18 -8.65 -9.91
N PRO A 11 -0.93 -9.83 -10.51
CA PRO A 11 -0.11 -9.92 -11.70
C PRO A 11 -0.75 -9.09 -12.82
N ILE A 12 0.08 -8.36 -13.55
CA ILE A 12 -0.25 -7.65 -14.77
C ILE A 12 0.30 -8.47 -15.93
N ASP A 13 -0.52 -8.67 -16.95
CA ASP A 13 -0.12 -9.38 -18.16
C ASP A 13 1.02 -8.67 -18.89
N ASP A 14 1.80 -9.42 -19.66
CA ASP A 14 2.91 -8.88 -20.43
C ASP A 14 2.41 -7.93 -21.55
N ASP A 15 1.21 -8.17 -22.08
CA ASP A 15 0.60 -7.35 -23.13
C ASP A 15 -0.32 -6.22 -22.63
N ALA A 16 -0.54 -6.10 -21.31
CA ALA A 16 -1.48 -5.13 -20.75
C ALA A 16 -0.81 -3.76 -20.46
N ASP A 17 -1.37 -2.65 -20.97
CA ASP A 17 -0.91 -1.29 -20.64
C ASP A 17 -1.22 -0.85 -19.20
N PHE A 18 -2.24 -1.46 -18.61
CA PHE A 18 -2.72 -1.17 -17.26
C PHE A 18 -3.24 -2.45 -16.59
N CYS A 19 -3.25 -2.44 -15.27
CA CYS A 19 -3.81 -3.53 -14.50
C CYS A 19 -5.33 -3.54 -14.54
N TYR A 20 -5.94 -4.64 -14.99
CA TYR A 20 -7.40 -4.79 -15.08
C TYR A 20 -8.14 -4.71 -13.74
N ARG A 21 -7.45 -4.98 -12.62
CA ARG A 21 -8.04 -4.96 -11.28
C ARG A 21 -8.01 -3.59 -10.59
N CYS A 22 -6.89 -2.87 -10.70
CA CYS A 22 -6.63 -1.61 -10.00
C CYS A 22 -6.70 -0.37 -10.92
N GLY A 23 -6.62 -0.54 -12.24
CA GLY A 23 -6.50 0.56 -13.20
C GLY A 23 -5.12 1.24 -13.23
N CYS A 24 -4.16 0.78 -12.43
CA CYS A 24 -2.80 1.35 -12.40
C CYS A 24 -2.06 1.04 -13.71
N LYS A 25 -1.30 2.01 -14.22
CA LYS A 25 -0.48 1.86 -15.42
C LYS A 25 0.67 0.89 -15.17
N LYS A 26 0.96 0.04 -16.16
CA LYS A 26 2.07 -0.91 -16.12
C LYS A 26 3.44 -0.24 -15.94
N SER A 27 3.59 1.02 -16.36
CA SER A 27 4.82 1.80 -16.17
C SER A 27 5.23 2.00 -14.71
N LYS A 28 4.32 1.82 -13.75
CA LYS A 28 4.60 1.86 -12.30
C LYS A 28 4.79 0.47 -11.68
N ALA A 29 4.66 -0.60 -12.46
CA ALA A 29 4.68 -1.96 -11.94
C ALA A 29 6.08 -2.43 -11.56
N THR A 30 6.18 -3.10 -10.41
CA THR A 30 7.41 -3.77 -9.97
C THR A 30 7.57 -5.05 -10.78
N VAL A 31 8.73 -5.21 -11.41
CA VAL A 31 9.08 -6.45 -12.12
C VAL A 31 9.58 -7.43 -11.08
N GLN A 32 8.82 -8.49 -10.81
CA GLN A 32 9.39 -9.62 -10.09
C GLN A 32 10.01 -10.58 -11.09
N PHE A 33 11.33 -10.69 -10.99
CA PHE A 33 12.04 -11.83 -11.55
C PHE A 33 11.76 -13.00 -10.60
N ASN A 34 11.09 -14.05 -11.10
CA ASN A 34 10.93 -15.32 -10.40
C ASN A 34 12.27 -16.06 -10.32
N ASN A 35 13.29 -15.41 -9.80
CA ASN A 35 14.61 -16.00 -9.62
C ASN A 35 14.83 -16.01 -8.11
N GLY A 36 14.88 -17.21 -7.55
CA GLY A 36 15.27 -17.39 -6.15
C GLY A 36 16.53 -16.57 -5.85
N PHE A 37 16.59 -16.10 -4.60
CA PHE A 37 17.68 -15.31 -4.00
C PHE A 37 18.91 -15.14 -4.90
N GLN A 38 19.12 -13.91 -5.41
CA GLN A 38 20.27 -13.56 -6.25
C GLN A 38 21.55 -13.98 -5.52
N ALA A 39 22.47 -14.67 -6.20
CA ALA A 39 23.68 -15.20 -5.58
C ALA A 39 24.42 -14.09 -4.81
N GLY A 40 24.77 -14.39 -3.56
CA GLY A 40 25.30 -13.38 -2.64
C GLY A 40 25.76 -14.00 -1.32
N ALA A 41 26.07 -13.16 -0.33
CA ALA A 41 26.44 -13.62 1.00
C ALA A 41 25.20 -13.77 1.90
N CYS A 42 25.12 -14.85 2.65
CA CYS A 42 24.07 -15.07 3.64
C CYS A 42 24.08 -13.93 4.68
N PRO A 43 22.93 -13.27 4.95
CA PRO A 43 22.87 -12.15 5.90
C PRO A 43 23.15 -12.58 7.36
N ASN A 44 23.04 -13.87 7.67
CA ASN A 44 23.23 -14.39 9.02
C ASN A 44 24.67 -14.88 9.28
N CYS A 45 25.33 -15.48 8.29
CA CYS A 45 26.66 -16.09 8.48
C CYS A 45 27.73 -15.63 7.48
N GLY A 46 27.39 -14.80 6.51
CA GLY A 46 28.32 -14.30 5.49
C GLY A 46 28.80 -15.33 4.47
N ALA A 47 28.33 -16.59 4.54
CA ALA A 47 28.71 -17.63 3.58
C ALA A 47 28.12 -17.37 2.19
N GLU A 48 28.83 -17.75 1.13
CA GLU A 48 28.34 -17.66 -0.24
C GLU A 48 27.09 -18.54 -0.44
N VAL A 49 26.10 -17.96 -1.08
CA VAL A 49 24.80 -18.54 -1.40
C VAL A 49 24.63 -18.51 -2.90
N HIS A 50 24.28 -19.65 -3.47
CA HIS A 50 24.01 -19.79 -4.90
C HIS A 50 22.53 -19.52 -5.23
N GLU A 51 22.27 -19.11 -6.48
CA GLU A 51 20.93 -18.79 -6.97
C GLU A 51 19.97 -20.00 -6.79
N GLY A 52 18.79 -19.74 -6.25
CA GLY A 52 17.74 -20.75 -6.06
C GLY A 52 17.74 -21.49 -4.71
N GLU A 53 18.65 -21.18 -3.79
CA GLU A 53 18.65 -21.79 -2.45
C GLU A 53 17.67 -21.12 -1.48
N MET A 54 16.74 -21.90 -0.91
CA MET A 54 15.77 -21.39 0.09
C MET A 54 16.35 -21.28 1.50
N PHE A 55 17.43 -22.02 1.79
CA PHE A 55 18.10 -22.06 3.09
C PHE A 55 19.62 -22.04 2.88
N CYS A 56 20.34 -21.33 3.74
CA CYS A 56 21.79 -21.31 3.71
C CYS A 56 22.35 -22.69 4.10
N ARG A 57 23.16 -23.31 3.24
CA ARG A 57 23.80 -24.61 3.53
C ARG A 57 24.74 -24.59 4.74
N ASN A 58 25.28 -23.43 5.09
CA ASN A 58 26.26 -23.30 6.16
C ASN A 58 25.64 -23.06 7.55
N CYS A 59 24.57 -22.26 7.63
CA CYS A 59 23.93 -21.91 8.92
C CYS A 59 22.47 -22.35 9.06
N GLY A 60 21.86 -22.90 8.01
CA GLY A 60 20.46 -23.32 7.99
C GLY A 60 19.44 -22.17 8.01
N SER A 61 19.89 -20.91 7.97
CA SER A 61 18.96 -19.76 7.98
C SER A 61 18.17 -19.67 6.66
N PRO A 62 16.86 -19.38 6.71
CA PRO A 62 16.06 -19.18 5.51
C PRO A 62 16.55 -17.91 4.78
N LEU A 63 16.83 -18.04 3.49
CA LEU A 63 17.28 -16.95 2.63
C LEU A 63 16.11 -16.20 1.99
N ASN A 64 14.93 -16.82 2.00
CA ASN A 64 13.67 -16.17 1.66
C ASN A 64 13.03 -15.50 2.89
N THR A 65 13.82 -14.75 3.65
CA THR A 65 13.24 -13.85 4.65
C THR A 65 12.63 -12.68 3.90
N ALA A 66 11.30 -12.68 3.79
CA ALA A 66 10.54 -11.48 3.43
C ALA A 66 11.13 -10.31 4.21
N SER A 67 11.69 -9.32 3.52
CA SER A 67 12.30 -8.15 4.13
C SER A 67 11.36 -7.61 5.20
N PRO A 68 11.84 -7.32 6.43
CA PRO A 68 11.00 -6.69 7.43
C PRO A 68 10.46 -5.40 6.84
N LEU A 69 9.12 -5.26 6.81
CA LEU A 69 8.41 -4.09 6.28
C LEU A 69 8.99 -2.82 6.91
N LYS A 70 9.80 -2.10 6.14
CA LYS A 70 10.45 -0.87 6.59
C LYS A 70 9.50 0.28 6.33
N VAL A 71 8.64 0.55 7.30
CA VAL A 71 7.74 1.70 7.25
C VAL A 71 8.56 2.97 7.41
N ASP A 72 8.48 3.85 6.42
CA ASP A 72 9.13 5.15 6.49
C ASP A 72 8.37 6.11 7.44
N THR A 73 9.08 7.10 7.98
CA THR A 73 8.51 8.09 8.89
C THR A 73 7.34 8.84 8.25
N ASN A 74 7.39 9.11 6.94
CA ASN A 74 6.31 9.83 6.25
C ASN A 74 5.05 8.95 6.12
N GLY A 75 5.22 7.64 5.91
CA GLY A 75 4.13 6.67 5.96
C GLY A 75 3.45 6.64 7.33
N THR A 76 4.25 6.65 8.40
CA THR A 76 3.71 6.72 9.77
C THR A 76 2.93 8.02 10.00
N VAL A 77 3.48 9.16 9.60
CA VAL A 77 2.81 10.47 9.71
C VAL A 77 1.52 10.51 8.88
N ALA A 78 1.51 9.94 7.68
CA ALA A 78 0.31 9.86 6.84
C ALA A 78 -0.79 9.03 7.49
N LEU A 79 -0.44 7.94 8.18
CA LEU A 79 -1.39 7.12 8.92
C LEU A 79 -2.01 7.88 10.10
N PHE A 80 -1.19 8.63 10.85
CA PHE A 80 -1.69 9.50 11.92
C PHE A 80 -2.60 10.61 11.37
N LEU A 81 -2.23 11.25 10.26
CA LEU A 81 -3.04 12.23 9.54
C LEU A 81 -4.31 11.64 8.91
N ALA A 82 -4.41 10.32 8.80
CA ALA A 82 -5.64 9.66 8.41
C ALA A 82 -6.55 9.39 9.60
N LEU A 83 -5.99 8.88 10.71
CA LEU A 83 -6.74 8.47 11.88
C LEU A 83 -7.28 9.66 12.69
N VAL A 84 -6.41 10.62 13.02
CA VAL A 84 -6.73 11.71 13.96
C VAL A 84 -7.80 12.66 13.38
N PRO A 85 -7.66 13.16 12.14
CA PRO A 85 -8.67 14.02 11.54
C PRO A 85 -9.93 13.25 11.09
N GLY A 86 -9.79 11.95 10.81
CA GLY A 86 -10.90 11.07 10.48
C GLY A 86 -11.95 11.00 11.60
N PHE A 87 -11.52 11.12 12.86
CA PHE A 87 -12.42 11.24 14.01
C PHE A 87 -13.34 12.49 13.94
N PHE A 88 -12.86 13.56 13.32
CA PHE A 88 -13.62 14.80 13.08
C PHE A 88 -14.35 14.81 11.74
N SER A 89 -14.47 13.66 11.06
CA SER A 89 -15.07 13.52 9.72
C SER A 89 -14.35 14.32 8.62
N ILE A 90 -13.05 14.59 8.78
CA ILE A 90 -12.21 15.19 7.74
C ILE A 90 -11.34 14.08 7.15
N TYR A 91 -11.79 13.51 6.04
CA TYR A 91 -11.12 12.41 5.33
C TYR A 91 -10.19 12.97 4.23
N GLY A 92 -9.06 12.32 3.99
CA GLY A 92 -8.16 12.62 2.84
C GLY A 92 -6.87 13.39 3.13
N LEU A 93 -6.66 13.91 4.35
CA LEU A 93 -5.41 14.63 4.71
C LEU A 93 -4.16 13.75 4.59
N GLY A 94 -4.26 12.46 4.94
CA GLY A 94 -3.16 11.51 4.79
C GLY A 94 -2.72 11.30 3.33
N HIS A 95 -3.66 11.21 2.39
CA HIS A 95 -3.35 11.08 0.95
C HIS A 95 -2.67 12.31 0.37
N LEU A 96 -3.09 13.51 0.80
CA LEU A 96 -2.44 14.75 0.39
C LEU A 96 -0.98 14.81 0.86
N TYR A 97 -0.70 14.33 2.07
CA TYR A 97 0.66 14.27 2.60
C TYR A 97 1.57 13.34 1.78
N LEU A 98 1.04 12.22 1.30
CA LEU A 98 1.76 11.28 0.43
C LEU A 98 1.92 11.77 -1.03
N LYS A 99 1.39 12.97 -1.35
CA LYS A 99 1.31 13.60 -2.68
C LYS A 99 0.39 12.87 -3.67
N GLU A 100 -0.57 12.10 -3.18
CA GLU A 100 -1.61 11.43 -3.98
C GLU A 100 -2.81 12.36 -4.18
N TRP A 101 -2.63 13.44 -4.95
CA TRP A 101 -3.59 14.55 -5.10
C TRP A 101 -5.00 14.12 -5.52
N ILE A 102 -5.11 13.16 -6.44
CA ILE A 102 -6.40 12.71 -6.98
C ILE A 102 -7.20 11.97 -5.90
N ARG A 103 -6.55 11.09 -5.13
CA ARG A 103 -7.21 10.35 -4.04
C ARG A 103 -7.54 11.28 -2.88
N GLY A 104 -6.61 12.16 -2.50
CA GLY A 104 -6.84 13.17 -1.47
C GLY A 104 -8.02 14.08 -1.81
N GLY A 105 -8.11 14.53 -3.06
CA GLY A 105 -9.26 15.30 -3.56
C GLY A 105 -10.57 14.52 -3.49
N MET A 106 -10.57 13.24 -3.88
CA MET A 106 -11.77 12.38 -3.83
C MET A 106 -12.29 12.21 -2.39
N PHE A 107 -11.41 11.94 -1.42
CA PHE A 107 -11.80 11.78 -0.02
C PHE A 107 -12.24 13.10 0.64
N LEU A 108 -11.64 14.22 0.27
CA LEU A 108 -12.10 15.54 0.71
C LEU A 108 -13.50 15.88 0.16
N ALA A 109 -13.75 15.59 -1.12
CA ALA A 109 -15.06 15.77 -1.72
C ALA A 109 -16.12 14.88 -1.06
N MET A 110 -15.79 13.61 -0.78
CA MET A 110 -16.65 12.70 -0.03
C MET A 110 -16.91 13.20 1.40
N SER A 111 -15.91 13.80 2.06
CA SER A 111 -16.08 14.43 3.37
C SER A 111 -17.07 15.60 3.31
N ALA A 112 -16.91 16.47 2.33
CA ALA A 112 -17.80 17.62 2.13
C ALA A 112 -19.24 17.17 1.85
N LEU A 113 -19.42 16.13 1.02
CA LEU A 113 -20.72 15.55 0.73
C LEU A 113 -21.35 14.92 1.98
N TYR A 114 -20.57 14.16 2.75
CA TYR A 114 -21.02 13.57 4.01
C TYR A 114 -21.48 14.66 4.99
N TRP A 115 -20.71 15.74 5.11
CA TRP A 115 -21.06 16.88 5.94
C TRP A 115 -22.34 17.56 5.46
N TYR A 116 -22.48 17.82 4.16
CA TYR A 116 -23.70 18.37 3.57
C TYR A 116 -24.94 17.52 3.84
N MET A 117 -24.85 16.21 3.62
CA MET A 117 -25.95 15.26 3.88
C MET A 117 -26.30 15.20 5.37
N ARG A 118 -25.31 15.27 6.25
CA ARG A 118 -25.49 15.32 7.70
C ARG A 118 -26.23 16.58 8.14
N THR A 119 -25.91 17.73 7.54
CA THR A 119 -26.59 19.00 7.83
C THR A 119 -28.02 19.03 7.28
N SER A 120 -28.27 18.43 6.11
CA SER A 120 -29.59 18.45 5.46
C SER A 120 -30.58 17.40 6.00
N THR A 121 -30.11 16.21 6.33
CA THR A 121 -30.97 15.04 6.67
C THR A 121 -30.89 14.69 8.16
N GLY A 122 -30.00 15.34 8.90
CA GLY A 122 -29.67 14.99 10.28
C GLY A 122 -28.75 13.78 10.39
N ASN A 123 -28.54 13.33 11.63
CA ASN A 123 -27.58 12.27 11.97
C ASN A 123 -28.28 10.90 12.00
N THR A 124 -28.63 10.37 10.82
CA THR A 124 -29.29 9.06 10.72
C THR A 124 -28.29 7.91 10.94
N LEU A 125 -28.82 6.76 11.37
CA LEU A 125 -28.05 5.55 11.61
C LEU A 125 -27.33 5.06 10.34
N LEU A 126 -27.93 5.28 9.16
CA LEU A 126 -27.30 4.99 7.87
C LEU A 126 -26.08 5.88 7.59
N LEU A 127 -26.15 7.18 7.92
CA LEU A 127 -25.00 8.08 7.81
C LEU A 127 -23.86 7.69 8.75
N MET A 128 -24.17 7.25 9.99
CA MET A 128 -23.14 6.75 10.92
C MET A 128 -22.42 5.51 10.37
N PHE A 129 -23.14 4.56 9.77
CA PHE A 129 -22.49 3.41 9.13
C PHE A 129 -21.68 3.81 7.90
N LEU A 130 -22.18 4.73 7.09
CA LEU A 130 -21.46 5.26 5.93
C LEU A 130 -20.16 5.96 6.34
N SER A 131 -20.16 6.72 7.44
CA SER A 131 -18.94 7.38 7.94
C SER A 131 -17.90 6.39 8.44
N ILE A 132 -18.33 5.36 9.18
CA ILE A 132 -17.43 4.29 9.66
C ILE A 132 -16.86 3.52 8.47
N GLY A 133 -17.70 3.19 7.48
CA GLY A 133 -17.27 2.52 6.25
C GLY A 133 -16.25 3.35 5.46
N LEU A 134 -16.50 4.65 5.29
CA LEU A 134 -15.57 5.58 4.65
C LEU A 134 -14.24 5.68 5.41
N PHE A 135 -14.27 5.75 6.73
CA PHE A 135 -13.07 5.80 7.57
C PHE A 135 -12.23 4.53 7.43
N ILE A 136 -12.85 3.35 7.54
CA ILE A 136 -12.15 2.07 7.38
C ILE A 136 -11.58 1.96 5.96
N TYR A 137 -12.36 2.31 4.94
CA TYR A 137 -11.89 2.27 3.55
C TYR A 137 -10.68 3.18 3.33
N GLN A 138 -10.72 4.43 3.82
CA GLN A 138 -9.58 5.34 3.74
C GLN A 138 -8.35 4.78 4.48
N ALA A 139 -8.52 4.25 5.69
CA ALA A 139 -7.44 3.70 6.49
C ALA A 139 -6.76 2.51 5.78
N LEU A 140 -7.56 1.62 5.19
CA LEU A 140 -7.05 0.50 4.39
C LEU A 140 -6.33 0.97 3.14
N ASP A 141 -6.84 1.98 2.42
CA ASP A 141 -6.19 2.50 1.22
C ASP A 141 -4.83 3.15 1.54
N ILE A 142 -4.73 3.88 2.66
CA ILE A 142 -3.45 4.47 3.11
C ILE A 142 -2.47 3.39 3.57
N ALA A 143 -2.93 2.43 4.38
CA ALA A 143 -2.09 1.32 4.81
C ALA A 143 -1.51 0.56 3.60
N ARG A 144 -2.35 0.31 2.59
CA ARG A 144 -1.95 -0.31 1.33
C ARG A 144 -0.90 0.52 0.59
N LEU A 145 -1.11 1.83 0.43
CA LEU A 145 -0.14 2.74 -0.19
C LEU A 145 1.23 2.72 0.52
N ILE A 146 1.24 2.70 1.85
CA ILE A 146 2.47 2.63 2.65
C ILE A 146 3.18 1.28 2.44
N LEU A 147 2.43 0.18 2.49
CA LEU A 147 2.98 -1.16 2.27
C LEU A 147 3.65 -1.27 0.89
N PHE A 148 2.99 -0.79 -0.17
CA PHE A 148 3.57 -0.86 -1.52
C PHE A 148 4.77 0.08 -1.71
N ARG A 149 4.78 1.26 -1.08
CA ARG A 149 5.99 2.11 -1.05
C ARG A 149 7.18 1.40 -0.40
N SER A 150 6.95 0.56 0.61
CA SER A 150 8.03 -0.22 1.24
C SER A 150 8.65 -1.24 0.27
N PHE A 151 7.86 -1.84 -0.63
CA PHE A 151 8.34 -2.82 -1.62
C PHE A 151 8.91 -2.18 -2.90
N GLY A 152 8.54 -0.94 -3.22
CA GLY A 152 9.04 -0.24 -4.41
C GLY A 152 10.38 0.48 -4.22
N ASN A 153 10.90 0.54 -3.00
CA ASN A 153 12.16 1.19 -2.65
C ASN A 153 13.33 0.19 -2.47
N GLU A 154 13.15 -1.07 -2.89
CA GLU A 154 14.17 -2.13 -2.91
C GLU A 154 14.80 -2.25 -4.31
#